data_AF-A0A377A3I0-F1
#
_entry.id   AF-A0A377A3I0-F1
#
_cell.length_a   1.000
_cell.length_b   1.000
_cell.length_c   1.000
_cell.angle_alpha   90.00
_cell.angle_beta   90.00
_cell.angle_gamma   90.00
#
_symmetry.space_group_name_H-M   'P 1'
#
loop_
_entity.id
_entity.type
_entity.pdbx_description
1 polymer ?
#
loop_
_entity_poly.entity_id
_entity_poly.type
_entity_poly.pdbx_seq_one_letter_code
_entity_poly.pdbx_strand_id
1 'polypeptide(L)'
;MIDVLIERRFTDLVKKGSRFWNVSGVDANVSISGAKVKLESLAALVNGAIAFDSPEESEPAEAEDTFGLYEDLAHSQRGVIIKLELPSGAGLTADSTPLMYQGLEVGQLTKLDLNPGGKVTGEMTVDPSVVTLLRENTRIELRNPKLSLSDANLSALLTGKTFELVPGDGEPRKEFVVVPGEKALLHEPDF
;
A
#
# COMPACT_ATOMS: atom_id res chain seq x y z
N MET A 1 -21.75 13.63 -1.90
CA MET A 1 -22.62 12.68 -1.16
C MET A 1 -23.41 11.92 -2.20
N ILE A 2 -23.41 10.59 -2.11
CA ILE A 2 -24.08 9.68 -3.04
C ILE A 2 -24.91 8.74 -2.17
N ASP A 3 -26.19 8.61 -2.48
CA ASP A 3 -27.08 7.67 -1.79
C ASP A 3 -27.16 6.36 -2.57
N VAL A 4 -26.94 5.24 -1.88
CA VAL A 4 -26.95 3.90 -2.46
C VAL A 4 -28.10 3.11 -1.84
N LEU A 5 -28.94 2.52 -2.69
CA LEU A 5 -30.02 1.63 -2.25
C LEU A 5 -29.57 0.18 -2.33
N ILE A 6 -29.50 -0.50 -1.19
CA ILE A 6 -29.21 -1.93 -1.10
C ILE A 6 -30.54 -2.70 -1.06
N GLU A 7 -30.72 -3.68 -1.95
CA GLU A 7 -31.93 -4.51 -1.94
C GLU A 7 -32.09 -5.24 -0.61
N ARG A 8 -33.33 -5.39 -0.13
CA ARG A 8 -33.65 -6.01 1.16
C ARG A 8 -33.00 -7.38 1.42
N ARG A 9 -32.79 -8.19 0.38
CA ARG A 9 -32.17 -9.52 0.49
C ARG A 9 -30.64 -9.49 0.70
N PHE A 10 -30.02 -8.33 0.52
CA PHE A 10 -28.56 -8.14 0.60
C PHE A 10 -28.15 -7.22 1.76
N THR A 11 -29.09 -6.79 2.61
CA THR A 11 -28.80 -5.88 3.73
C THR A 11 -27.76 -6.47 4.69
N ASP A 12 -27.79 -7.78 4.91
CA ASP A 12 -26.86 -8.46 5.81
C ASP A 12 -25.42 -8.49 5.29
N LEU A 13 -25.20 -8.20 4.01
CA LEU A 13 -23.86 -8.13 3.42
C LEU A 13 -23.16 -6.81 3.77
N VAL A 14 -23.91 -5.73 4.02
CA VAL A 14 -23.30 -4.45 4.39
C VAL A 14 -23.08 -4.45 5.90
N LYS A 15 -21.82 -4.32 6.30
CA LYS A 15 -21.40 -4.28 7.69
C LYS A 15 -20.92 -2.89 8.05
N LYS A 16 -20.91 -2.55 9.34
CA LYS A 16 -20.31 -1.30 9.85
C LYS A 16 -18.85 -1.15 9.41
N GLY A 17 -18.12 -2.26 9.21
CA GLY A 17 -16.74 -2.31 8.74
C GLY A 17 -16.56 -2.47 7.21
N SER A 18 -17.64 -2.42 6.43
CA SER A 18 -17.58 -2.51 4.96
C SER A 18 -16.81 -1.32 4.37
N ARG A 19 -16.03 -1.59 3.34
CA ARG A 19 -15.37 -0.57 2.51
C ARG A 19 -15.98 -0.59 1.12
N PHE A 20 -16.28 0.59 0.59
CA PHE A 20 -16.86 0.77 -0.74
C PHE A 20 -15.81 1.37 -1.66
N TRP A 21 -15.69 0.89 -2.90
CA TRP A 21 -14.79 1.45 -3.89
C TRP A 21 -15.46 1.58 -5.25
N ASN A 22 -14.98 2.55 -6.03
CA ASN A 22 -15.42 2.75 -7.38
C ASN A 22 -14.80 1.67 -8.30
N VAL A 23 -15.63 1.06 -9.16
CA VAL A 23 -15.20 0.09 -10.19
C VAL A 23 -15.57 0.57 -11.59
N SER A 24 -15.85 1.86 -11.73
CA SER A 24 -16.18 2.49 -13.00
C SER A 24 -14.90 2.76 -13.78
N GLY A 25 -14.80 2.23 -14.99
CA GLY A 25 -13.70 2.54 -15.91
C GLY A 25 -13.00 1.31 -16.48
N VAL A 26 -11.97 1.59 -17.28
CA VAL A 26 -11.09 0.57 -17.87
C VAL A 26 -9.78 0.58 -17.12
N ASP A 27 -9.37 -0.55 -16.57
CA ASP A 27 -8.01 -0.73 -16.06
C ASP A 27 -7.11 -1.25 -17.20
N ALA A 28 -6.20 -0.38 -17.62
CA ALA A 28 -5.23 -0.66 -18.67
C ALA A 28 -3.82 -0.50 -18.11
N ASN A 29 -3.16 -1.63 -17.89
CA ASN A 29 -1.79 -1.68 -17.39
C ASN A 29 -0.83 -1.95 -18.56
N VAL A 30 0.06 -1.00 -18.82
CA VAL A 30 1.13 -1.13 -19.81
C VAL A 30 2.45 -1.36 -19.09
N SER A 31 3.03 -2.53 -19.28
CA SER A 31 4.33 -2.89 -18.69
C SER A 31 5.33 -3.24 -19.77
N ILE A 32 6.61 -3.36 -19.40
CA ILE A 32 7.66 -3.84 -20.31
C ILE A 32 7.47 -5.29 -20.77
N SER A 33 6.70 -6.09 -20.04
CA SER A 33 6.34 -7.46 -20.40
C SER A 33 5.14 -7.52 -21.34
N GLY A 34 4.56 -6.37 -21.70
CA GLY A 34 3.40 -6.24 -22.57
C GLY A 34 2.26 -5.42 -21.94
N ALA A 35 1.21 -5.23 -22.73
CA ALA A 35 0.00 -4.56 -22.30
C ALA A 35 -1.04 -5.58 -21.83
N LYS A 36 -1.65 -5.33 -20.67
CA LYS A 36 -2.77 -6.09 -20.13
C LYS A 36 -3.94 -5.15 -19.95
N VAL A 37 -5.06 -5.47 -20.60
CA VAL A 37 -6.32 -4.73 -20.44
C VAL A 37 -7.31 -5.67 -19.78
N LYS A 38 -7.88 -5.25 -18.64
CA LYS A 38 -8.93 -6.01 -17.95
C LYS A 38 -10.22 -5.23 -18.00
N LEU A 39 -11.27 -5.86 -18.52
CA LEU A 39 -12.63 -5.32 -18.56
C LEU A 39 -13.47 -6.16 -17.59
N GLU A 40 -13.76 -5.62 -16.41
CA GLU A 40 -14.45 -6.39 -15.36
C GLU A 40 -15.99 -6.38 -15.54
N SER A 41 -16.55 -5.27 -16.02
CA SER A 41 -17.99 -5.15 -16.25
C SER A 41 -18.29 -4.11 -17.34
N LEU A 42 -18.84 -4.58 -18.46
CA LEU A 42 -19.30 -3.69 -19.54
C LEU A 42 -20.43 -2.76 -19.08
N ALA A 43 -21.26 -3.20 -18.11
CA ALA A 43 -22.30 -2.36 -17.53
C ALA A 43 -21.70 -1.22 -16.68
N ALA A 44 -20.64 -1.51 -15.93
CA ALA A 44 -19.92 -0.51 -15.13
C ALA A 44 -19.24 0.56 -16.00
N LEU A 45 -18.87 0.24 -17.24
CA LEU A 45 -18.32 1.23 -18.18
C LEU A 45 -19.33 2.28 -18.63
N VAL A 46 -20.61 1.91 -18.71
CA VAL A 46 -21.66 2.80 -19.23
C VAL A 46 -22.30 3.62 -18.11
N ASN A 47 -22.62 2.97 -16.99
CA ASN A 47 -23.41 3.58 -15.93
C ASN A 47 -22.61 3.90 -14.66
N GLY A 48 -21.34 3.48 -14.61
CA GLY A 48 -20.57 3.40 -13.38
C GLY A 48 -21.04 2.27 -12.46
N ALA A 49 -20.20 1.88 -11.51
CA ALA A 49 -20.57 0.95 -10.45
C ALA A 49 -19.71 1.15 -9.20
N ILE A 50 -20.29 0.78 -8.06
CA ILE A 50 -19.64 0.75 -6.75
C ILE A 50 -19.64 -0.71 -6.31
N ALA A 51 -18.48 -1.21 -5.88
CA ALA A 51 -18.34 -2.50 -5.23
C ALA A 51 -18.03 -2.29 -3.74
N PHE A 52 -18.25 -3.32 -2.93
CA PHE A 52 -17.96 -3.27 -1.50
C PHE A 52 -17.57 -4.66 -0.97
N ASP A 53 -16.98 -4.69 0.22
CA ASP A 53 -16.68 -5.92 0.94
C ASP A 53 -17.54 -6.14 2.18
N SER A 54 -17.55 -7.38 2.68
CA SER A 54 -18.32 -7.80 3.84
C SER A 54 -17.39 -8.50 4.84
N PRO A 55 -16.80 -7.78 5.81
CA PRO A 55 -15.94 -8.40 6.82
C PRO A 55 -16.73 -9.36 7.72
N GLU A 56 -16.14 -10.52 8.04
CA GLU A 56 -16.79 -11.57 8.85
C GLU A 56 -17.06 -11.09 10.29
N GLU A 57 -16.10 -10.42 10.92
CA GLU A 57 -16.18 -9.92 12.30
C GLU A 57 -16.65 -8.46 12.35
N SER A 58 -17.89 -8.20 11.89
CA SER A 58 -18.47 -6.86 11.94
C SER A 58 -19.99 -6.88 12.03
N GLU A 59 -20.55 -5.96 12.82
CA GLU A 59 -21.99 -5.80 12.97
C GLU A 59 -22.65 -5.33 11.65
N PRO A 60 -23.91 -5.69 11.36
CA PRO A 60 -24.64 -5.16 10.22
C PRO A 60 -24.72 -3.63 10.25
N ALA A 61 -24.63 -3.01 9.07
CA ALA A 61 -24.87 -1.57 8.94
C ALA A 61 -26.35 -1.24 9.16
N GLU A 62 -26.60 -0.04 9.66
CA GLU A 62 -27.95 0.50 9.84
C GLU A 62 -28.32 1.42 8.66
N ALA A 63 -29.60 1.76 8.56
CA ALA A 63 -30.05 2.71 7.55
C ALA A 63 -29.35 4.07 7.74
N GLU A 64 -28.96 4.69 6.64
CA GLU A 64 -28.30 6.01 6.59
C GLU A 64 -26.87 6.04 7.19
N ASP A 65 -26.27 4.89 7.50
CA ASP A 65 -24.84 4.82 7.80
C ASP A 65 -24.01 5.38 6.64
N THR A 66 -22.97 6.16 6.99
CA THR A 66 -22.07 6.78 6.02
C THR A 66 -20.79 5.98 5.89
N PHE A 67 -20.36 5.75 4.65
CA PHE A 67 -19.12 5.05 4.31
C PHE A 67 -18.22 5.93 3.44
N GLY A 68 -16.90 5.72 3.57
CA GLY A 68 -15.94 6.26 2.61
C GLY A 68 -16.05 5.53 1.27
N LEU A 69 -16.03 6.27 0.18
CA LEU A 69 -15.91 5.73 -1.17
C LEU A 69 -14.46 5.87 -1.63
N TYR A 70 -13.74 4.76 -1.68
CA TYR A 70 -12.37 4.70 -2.19
C TYR A 70 -12.35 4.82 -3.72
N GLU A 71 -11.24 5.34 -4.24
CA GLU A 71 -11.04 5.55 -5.68
C GLU A 71 -11.05 4.22 -6.45
N ASP A 72 -10.44 3.18 -5.87
CA ASP A 72 -10.36 1.85 -6.47
C ASP A 72 -10.18 0.76 -5.37
N LEU A 73 -10.04 -0.48 -5.83
CA LEU A 73 -9.80 -1.63 -4.95
C LEU A 73 -8.48 -1.52 -4.18
N ALA A 74 -7.41 -1.02 -4.79
CA ALA A 74 -6.09 -0.93 -4.16
C ALA A 74 -6.13 0.00 -2.94
N HIS A 75 -6.80 1.15 -3.07
CA HIS A 75 -6.99 2.10 -1.99
C HIS A 75 -7.95 1.59 -0.89
N SER A 76 -8.84 0.65 -1.23
CA SER A 76 -9.75 0.04 -0.26
C SER A 76 -9.09 -1.04 0.61
N GLN A 77 -7.86 -1.48 0.30
CA GLN A 77 -7.21 -2.59 0.99
C GLN A 77 -7.00 -2.32 2.49
N ARG A 78 -7.31 -3.34 3.31
CA ARG A 78 -7.06 -3.28 4.75
C ARG A 78 -5.56 -3.46 4.99
N GLY A 79 -4.96 -2.50 5.66
CA GLY A 79 -3.57 -2.56 6.10
C GLY A 79 -3.33 -1.66 7.30
N VAL A 80 -2.18 -1.84 7.95
CA VAL A 80 -1.76 -0.97 9.03
C VAL A 80 -0.97 0.18 8.44
N ILE A 81 -1.46 1.40 8.67
CA ILE A 81 -0.74 2.62 8.29
C ILE A 81 0.41 2.83 9.26
N ILE A 82 1.62 2.96 8.70
CA ILE A 82 2.81 3.42 9.41
C ILE A 82 3.28 4.75 8.85
N LYS A 83 3.95 5.54 9.69
CA LYS A 83 4.55 6.82 9.28
C LYS A 83 6.05 6.66 9.09
N LEU A 84 6.56 7.30 8.04
CA LEU A 84 7.96 7.29 7.66
C LEU A 84 8.54 8.70 7.71
N GLU A 85 9.64 8.89 8.42
CA GLU A 85 10.53 10.04 8.19
C GLU A 85 11.56 9.63 7.13
N LEU A 86 11.56 10.34 6.01
CA LEU A 86 12.33 9.98 4.82
C LEU A 86 13.53 10.90 4.66
N PRO A 87 14.70 10.39 4.23
CA PRO A 87 15.86 11.23 3.97
C PRO A 87 15.65 12.17 2.77
N SER A 88 14.85 11.74 1.78
CA SER A 88 14.44 12.53 0.62
C SER A 88 13.26 11.84 -0.10
N GLY A 89 12.53 12.58 -0.93
CA GLY A 89 11.51 12.02 -1.84
C GLY A 89 12.08 11.49 -3.17
N ALA A 90 13.39 11.56 -3.38
CA ALA A 90 14.00 11.27 -4.68
C ALA A 90 13.85 9.80 -5.06
N GLY A 91 13.21 9.52 -6.20
CA GLY A 91 12.97 8.15 -6.67
C GLY A 91 11.91 7.39 -5.87
N LEU A 92 11.10 8.11 -5.07
CA LEU A 92 9.93 7.59 -4.37
C LEU A 92 8.68 8.11 -5.07
N THR A 93 7.66 7.27 -5.15
CA THR A 93 6.36 7.59 -5.75
C THR A 93 5.27 6.95 -4.90
N ALA A 94 4.27 7.76 -4.52
CA ALA A 94 3.07 7.25 -3.86
C ALA A 94 2.38 6.24 -4.79
N ASP A 95 1.83 5.19 -4.20
CA ASP A 95 1.07 4.12 -4.86
C ASP A 95 1.90 3.31 -5.86
N SER A 96 3.22 3.38 -5.77
CA SER A 96 4.13 2.64 -6.67
C SER A 96 5.39 2.14 -5.97
N THR A 97 5.83 2.75 -4.87
CA THR A 97 7.05 2.31 -4.17
C THR A 97 6.71 1.20 -3.15
N PRO A 98 7.19 -0.04 -3.34
CA PRO A 98 6.83 -1.15 -2.47
C PRO A 98 7.74 -1.24 -1.23
N LEU A 99 7.19 -1.83 -0.18
CA LEU A 99 7.93 -2.40 0.95
C LEU A 99 8.14 -3.89 0.68
N MET A 100 9.40 -4.28 0.60
CA MET A 100 9.82 -5.64 0.35
C MET A 100 10.21 -6.32 1.66
N TYR A 101 9.85 -7.59 1.80
CA TYR A 101 10.34 -8.48 2.84
C TYR A 101 10.60 -9.85 2.24
N GLN A 102 11.84 -10.34 2.34
CA GLN A 102 12.26 -11.61 1.74
C GLN A 102 11.94 -11.72 0.24
N GLY A 103 11.98 -10.59 -0.47
CA GLY A 103 11.67 -10.52 -1.91
C GLY A 103 10.18 -10.50 -2.26
N LEU A 104 9.29 -10.50 -1.27
CA LEU A 104 7.84 -10.33 -1.46
C LEU A 104 7.42 -8.89 -1.12
N GLU A 105 6.46 -8.37 -1.87
CA GLU A 105 5.82 -7.10 -1.55
C GLU A 105 4.86 -7.30 -0.38
N VAL A 106 5.05 -6.52 0.69
CA VAL A 106 4.29 -6.61 1.95
C VAL A 106 3.72 -5.26 2.39
N GLY A 107 3.85 -4.23 1.56
CA GLY A 107 3.30 -2.91 1.82
C GLY A 107 3.63 -1.95 0.70
N GLN A 108 3.03 -0.77 0.76
CA GLN A 108 3.13 0.22 -0.29
C GLN A 108 3.15 1.63 0.30
N LEU A 109 4.04 2.48 -0.20
CA LEU A 109 4.03 3.90 0.13
C LEU A 109 2.76 4.53 -0.46
N THR A 110 1.83 4.96 0.38
CA THR A 110 0.53 5.53 -0.05
C THR A 110 0.50 7.05 0.02
N LYS A 111 1.47 7.67 0.69
CA LYS A 111 1.55 9.14 0.77
C LYS A 111 3.00 9.63 0.86
N LEU A 112 3.27 10.76 0.23
CA LEU A 112 4.55 11.45 0.27
C LEU A 112 4.32 12.96 0.40
N ASP A 113 4.83 13.56 1.48
CA ASP A 113 4.63 14.97 1.81
C ASP A 113 5.99 15.67 2.00
N LEU A 114 6.08 16.91 1.50
CA LEU A 114 7.18 17.83 1.81
C LEU A 114 6.71 18.83 2.88
N ASN A 115 7.17 18.64 4.10
CA ASN A 115 6.81 19.50 5.23
C ASN A 115 7.66 20.78 5.26
N PRO A 116 7.18 21.82 5.96
CA PRO A 116 7.98 23.01 6.25
C PRO A 116 9.36 22.65 6.85
N GLY A 117 10.39 23.40 6.44
CA GLY A 117 11.77 23.11 6.84
C GLY A 117 12.47 22.05 6.00
N GLY A 118 11.85 21.59 4.91
CA GLY A 118 12.45 20.65 3.95
C GLY A 118 12.42 19.19 4.41
N LYS A 119 11.69 18.88 5.48
CA LYS A 119 11.52 17.50 5.96
C LYS A 119 10.58 16.73 5.04
N VAL A 120 11.00 15.55 4.61
CA VAL A 120 10.16 14.66 3.81
C VAL A 120 9.57 13.59 4.72
N THR A 121 8.25 13.42 4.68
CA THR A 121 7.56 12.34 5.39
C THR A 121 6.69 11.55 4.43
N GLY A 122 6.36 10.32 4.81
CA GLY A 122 5.41 9.51 4.07
C GLY A 122 4.53 8.69 4.98
N GLU A 123 3.45 8.17 4.41
CA GLU A 123 2.63 7.14 5.01
C GLU A 123 2.70 5.90 4.14
N MET A 124 2.75 4.74 4.78
CA MET A 124 2.84 3.46 4.12
C MET A 124 1.78 2.52 4.69
N THR A 125 1.04 1.87 3.80
CA THR A 125 0.08 0.83 4.16
C THR A 125 0.79 -0.51 4.12
N VAL A 126 0.78 -1.23 5.24
CA VAL A 126 1.48 -2.50 5.40
C VAL A 126 0.47 -3.64 5.57
N ASP A 127 0.77 -4.79 4.96
CA ASP A 127 -0.04 -6.00 5.07
C ASP A 127 -0.18 -6.44 6.54
N PRO A 128 -1.40 -6.74 7.02
CA PRO A 128 -1.62 -7.18 8.40
C PRO A 128 -0.76 -8.38 8.84
N SER A 129 -0.38 -9.27 7.92
CA SER A 129 0.41 -10.47 8.21
C SER A 129 1.84 -10.18 8.68
N VAL A 130 2.41 -9.02 8.35
CA VAL A 130 3.77 -8.65 8.74
C VAL A 130 3.82 -7.63 9.88
N VAL A 131 2.66 -7.20 10.40
CA VAL A 131 2.58 -6.18 11.46
C VAL A 131 3.30 -6.61 12.73
N THR A 132 3.35 -7.91 13.03
CA THR A 132 4.08 -8.44 14.19
C THR A 132 5.60 -8.24 14.10
N LEU A 133 6.12 -7.97 12.91
CA LEU A 133 7.52 -7.66 12.63
C LEU A 133 7.84 -6.17 12.79
N LEU A 134 6.84 -5.30 12.98
CA LEU A 134 7.01 -3.86 13.14
C LEU A 134 7.25 -3.51 14.62
N ARG A 135 8.51 -3.55 15.04
CA ARG A 135 8.95 -3.37 16.42
C ARG A 135 9.98 -2.27 16.56
N GLU A 136 10.33 -1.94 17.80
CA GLU A 136 11.27 -0.89 18.16
C GLU A 136 12.60 -0.97 17.40
N ASN A 137 13.18 -2.17 17.28
CA ASN A 137 14.45 -2.41 16.60
C ASN A 137 14.31 -2.83 15.13
N THR A 138 13.09 -2.78 14.58
CA THR A 138 12.86 -3.03 13.15
C THR A 138 13.35 -1.84 12.33
N ARG A 139 14.07 -2.13 11.25
CA ARG A 139 14.56 -1.11 10.31
C ARG A 139 13.80 -1.17 9.01
N ILE A 140 13.59 0.01 8.42
CA ILE A 140 13.09 0.16 7.06
C ILE A 140 14.21 0.85 6.27
N GLU A 141 14.79 0.13 5.32
CA GLU A 141 15.97 0.56 4.58
C GLU A 141 15.58 0.92 3.14
N LEU A 142 16.10 2.02 2.62
CA LEU A 142 15.90 2.36 1.21
C LEU A 142 16.97 1.65 0.36
N ARG A 143 16.54 0.74 -0.52
CA ARG A 143 17.43 0.03 -1.45
C ARG A 143 17.34 0.63 -2.86
N ASN A 144 18.51 0.83 -3.45
CA ASN A 144 18.63 1.12 -4.87
C ASN A 144 18.71 -0.21 -5.65
N PRO A 145 18.14 -0.29 -6.86
CA PRO A 145 18.25 -1.49 -7.68
C PRO A 145 19.72 -1.70 -8.04
N LYS A 146 20.25 -2.90 -7.76
CA LYS A 146 21.63 -3.26 -8.08
C LYS A 146 21.72 -3.57 -9.58
N LEU A 147 22.53 -2.81 -10.31
CA LEU A 147 22.89 -3.14 -11.69
C LEU A 147 23.98 -4.24 -11.65
N SER A 148 23.60 -5.48 -11.94
CA SER A 148 24.55 -6.58 -12.13
C SER A 148 24.76 -6.80 -13.63
N LEU A 149 26.01 -6.82 -14.09
CA LEU A 149 26.35 -7.17 -15.49
C LEU A 149 26.22 -8.69 -15.75
N SER A 150 26.07 -9.49 -14.69
CA SER A 150 25.95 -10.95 -14.74
C SER A 150 24.49 -11.41 -14.78
N ASP A 151 23.57 -10.59 -14.27
CA ASP A 151 22.13 -10.88 -14.22
C ASP A 151 21.38 -9.85 -15.05
N ALA A 152 20.79 -10.29 -16.16
CA ALA A 152 19.98 -9.45 -17.06
C ALA A 152 18.59 -9.13 -16.46
N ASN A 153 18.51 -8.84 -15.16
CA ASN A 153 17.25 -8.52 -14.49
C ASN A 153 16.88 -7.03 -14.69
N LEU A 154 16.64 -6.69 -15.96
CA LEU A 154 16.23 -5.35 -16.41
C LEU A 154 14.95 -4.86 -15.74
N SER A 155 14.09 -5.78 -15.28
CA SER A 155 12.83 -5.46 -14.60
C SER A 155 13.01 -4.74 -13.27
N ALA A 156 14.07 -5.05 -12.52
CA ALA A 156 14.37 -4.42 -11.23
C ALA A 156 14.84 -2.95 -11.38
N LEU A 157 15.45 -2.61 -12.52
CA LEU A 157 15.90 -1.24 -12.80
C LEU A 157 14.73 -0.29 -13.10
N LEU A 158 13.61 -0.84 -13.55
CA LEU A 158 12.40 -0.08 -13.90
C LEU A 158 11.48 0.15 -12.70
N THR A 159 11.51 -0.75 -11.71
CA THR A 159 10.75 -0.61 -10.47
C THR A 159 11.25 0.56 -9.62
N GLY A 160 12.48 1.03 -9.86
CA GLY A 160 13.07 2.15 -9.15
C GLY A 160 13.53 1.75 -7.75
N LYS A 161 13.45 2.69 -6.80
CA LYS A 161 13.84 2.40 -5.41
C LYS A 161 12.78 1.55 -4.73
N THR A 162 13.20 0.73 -3.78
CA THR A 162 12.30 -0.07 -2.94
C THR A 162 12.66 0.12 -1.48
N PHE A 163 11.67 -0.04 -0.59
CA PHE A 163 11.94 -0.18 0.83
C PHE A 163 12.18 -1.65 1.17
N GLU A 164 13.09 -1.94 2.08
CA GLU A 164 13.31 -3.28 2.63
C GLU A 164 12.97 -3.29 4.13
N LEU A 165 12.12 -4.22 4.54
CA LEU A 165 11.81 -4.48 5.93
C LEU A 165 12.87 -5.41 6.53
N VAL A 166 13.56 -4.95 7.58
CA VAL A 166 14.50 -5.74 8.36
C VAL A 166 13.95 -5.87 9.79
N PRO A 167 13.34 -7.03 10.14
CA PRO A 167 12.73 -7.23 11.45
C PRO A 167 13.74 -7.09 12.60
N GLY A 168 13.25 -6.61 13.74
CA GLY A 168 13.96 -6.61 15.00
C GLY A 168 13.02 -6.88 16.18
N ASP A 169 13.60 -6.94 17.37
CA ASP A 169 12.86 -7.19 18.61
C ASP A 169 12.39 -5.89 19.29
N GLY A 170 11.66 -6.03 20.39
CA GLY A 170 11.19 -4.92 21.23
C GLY A 170 9.70 -4.64 21.09
N GLU A 171 9.26 -3.49 21.59
CA GLU A 171 7.85 -3.14 21.63
C GLU A 171 7.28 -2.81 20.23
N PRO A 172 5.99 -3.08 19.96
CA PRO A 172 5.35 -2.73 18.69
C PRO A 172 5.46 -1.24 18.39
N ARG A 173 5.76 -0.89 17.14
CA ARG A 173 5.93 0.50 16.69
C ARG A 173 5.25 0.75 15.34
N LYS A 174 4.76 1.98 15.13
CA LYS A 174 4.10 2.43 13.89
C LYS A 174 4.77 3.62 13.20
N GLU A 175 5.89 4.10 13.72
CA GLU A 175 6.62 5.24 13.18
C GLU A 175 8.10 4.87 13.04
N PHE A 176 8.66 5.09 11.85
CA PHE A 176 10.01 4.65 11.50
C PHE A 176 10.79 5.77 10.81
N VAL A 177 12.08 5.85 11.08
CA VAL A 177 13.01 6.70 10.33
C VAL A 177 13.68 5.82 9.28
N VAL A 178 13.53 6.18 8.00
CA VAL A 178 14.11 5.41 6.91
C VAL A 178 15.58 5.75 6.76
N VAL A 179 16.42 4.72 6.74
CA VAL A 179 17.87 4.87 6.54
C VAL A 179 18.27 4.61 5.08
N PRO A 180 19.17 5.42 4.49
CA PRO A 180 19.77 5.09 3.20
C PRO A 180 20.55 3.76 3.29
N GLY A 181 20.37 2.86 2.32
CA GLY A 181 21.00 1.53 2.34
C GLY A 181 22.53 1.53 2.44
N GLU A 182 23.22 2.61 2.03
CA GLU A 182 24.68 2.75 2.17
C GLU A 182 25.12 2.98 3.62
N LYS A 183 24.27 3.58 4.47
CA LYS A 183 24.53 3.80 5.89
C LYS A 183 24.06 2.64 6.78
N ALA A 184 23.22 1.75 6.24
CA ALA A 184 22.74 0.58 6.97
C ALA A 184 23.86 -0.43 7.29
N LEU A 185 24.88 -0.51 6.44
CA LEU A 185 26.06 -1.36 6.65
C LEU A 185 27.00 -0.87 7.78
N LEU A 186 26.80 0.34 8.30
CA LEU A 186 27.61 0.90 9.40
C LEU A 186 26.97 0.67 10.78
N HIS A 187 25.82 -0.02 10.84
CA HIS A 187 25.12 -0.41 12.06
C HIS A 187 25.07 -1.94 12.21
N GLU A 188 26.17 -2.63 11.88
CA GLU A 188 26.40 -3.96 12.44
C GLU A 188 26.88 -3.80 13.89
N PRO A 189 26.31 -4.52 14.87
CA PRO A 189 26.95 -4.62 16.17
C PRO A 189 28.27 -5.39 15.97
N ASP A 190 29.38 -4.79 16.43
CA ASP A 190 30.64 -5.49 16.58
C ASP A 190 30.39 -6.76 17.42
N PHE A 191 30.60 -7.93 16.81
CA PHE A 191 30.67 -9.20 17.53
C PHE A 191 32.02 -9.37 18.22
#